data_AF-A0A2H5WUG2-F1
#
_entry.id   AF-A0A2H5WUG2-F1
#
_cell.length_a   1.000
_cell.length_b   1.000
_cell.length_c   1.000
_cell.angle_alpha   90.00
_cell.angle_beta   90.00
_cell.angle_gamma   90.00
#
_symmetry.space_group_name_H-M   'P 1'
#
loop_
_entity.id
_entity.type
_entity.pdbx_description
1 polymer ?
#
loop_
_entity_poly.entity_id
_entity_poly.type
_entity_poly.pdbx_seq_one_letter_code
_entity_poly.pdbx_strand_id
1 'polypeptide(L)'
;MRRILSVVLGALALGLFSAGAQIWTFHTTLTADQEVPPTSSPATGVAMGTYDQSTNMLQITVNASGFESDLLFGHIHRGAVGATGPVIFPLTNTSSDPRVWTSSNTFTLTEAQEADFLGGLYYVNLHTRTFASGAIRGQIFPVPEPASLLALSTGLLVCLRRRRAR
;
A
#
# COMPACT_ATOMS: atom_id res chain seq x y z
N MET A 1 -1.56 20.22 -64.08
CA MET A 1 -2.50 20.67 -63.02
C MET A 1 -3.26 19.47 -62.50
N ARG A 2 -3.39 19.38 -61.16
CA ARG A 2 -4.20 18.45 -60.34
C ARG A 2 -3.72 16.99 -60.26
N ARG A 3 -3.63 16.33 -59.09
CA ARG A 3 -3.76 16.68 -57.66
C ARG A 3 -3.06 15.52 -56.92
N ILE A 4 -2.09 15.81 -56.05
CA ILE A 4 -1.37 14.78 -55.28
C ILE A 4 -2.22 14.35 -54.08
N LEU A 5 -2.24 13.03 -53.89
CA LEU A 5 -2.78 12.20 -52.83
C LEU A 5 -2.38 12.69 -51.41
N SER A 6 -3.28 12.61 -50.43
CA SER A 6 -2.90 12.55 -49.00
C SER A 6 -4.01 11.89 -48.20
N VAL A 7 -3.91 10.57 -48.05
CA VAL A 7 -4.62 9.80 -47.04
C VAL A 7 -3.92 10.09 -45.70
N VAL A 8 -4.60 10.79 -44.79
CA VAL A 8 -4.13 10.92 -43.41
C VAL A 8 -4.60 9.69 -42.64
N LEU A 9 -3.70 8.73 -42.49
CA LEU A 9 -3.88 7.58 -41.61
C LEU A 9 -3.76 8.09 -40.16
N GLY A 10 -4.89 8.19 -39.47
CA GLY A 10 -4.92 8.49 -38.04
C GLY A 10 -4.35 7.31 -37.25
N ALA A 11 -3.13 7.45 -36.75
CA ALA A 11 -2.55 6.48 -35.83
C ALA A 11 -3.29 6.56 -34.48
N LEU A 12 -4.26 5.68 -34.27
CA LEU A 12 -4.79 5.37 -32.95
C LEU A 12 -3.69 4.62 -32.20
N ALA A 13 -2.91 5.35 -31.41
CA ALA A 13 -1.98 4.75 -30.47
C ALA A 13 -2.79 4.08 -29.35
N LEU A 14 -3.18 2.82 -29.56
CA LEU A 14 -3.47 1.92 -28.45
C LEU A 14 -2.17 1.80 -27.66
N GLY A 15 -2.09 2.54 -26.55
CA GLY A 15 -1.07 2.31 -25.54
C GLY A 15 -1.22 0.87 -25.07
N LEU A 16 -0.30 0.00 -25.53
CA LEU A 16 -0.10 -1.30 -24.93
C LEU A 16 0.34 -1.02 -23.49
N PHE A 17 -0.60 -1.11 -22.55
CA PHE A 17 -0.23 -1.30 -21.15
C PHE A 17 0.51 -2.62 -21.11
N SER A 18 1.83 -2.56 -20.99
CA SER A 18 2.62 -3.75 -20.72
C SER A 18 2.06 -4.36 -19.45
N ALA A 19 1.54 -5.59 -19.52
CA ALA A 19 1.18 -6.41 -18.37
C ALA A 19 2.45 -6.89 -17.65
N GLY A 20 3.33 -5.94 -17.31
CA GLY A 20 4.41 -6.17 -16.39
C GLY A 20 3.82 -6.26 -15.00
N ALA A 21 4.30 -7.21 -14.22
CA ALA A 21 3.94 -7.33 -12.82
C ALA A 21 4.08 -5.98 -12.10
N GLN A 22 3.04 -5.61 -11.37
CA GLN A 22 2.87 -4.29 -10.80
C GLN A 22 3.40 -4.26 -9.36
N ILE A 23 4.11 -3.19 -9.02
CA ILE A 23 4.37 -2.87 -7.62
C ILE A 23 3.21 -2.05 -7.10
N TRP A 24 2.66 -2.48 -5.97
CA TRP A 24 1.64 -1.77 -5.22
C TRP A 24 2.27 -1.19 -3.96
N THR A 25 1.83 -0.01 -3.54
CA THR A 25 2.29 0.61 -2.29
C THR A 25 1.12 1.03 -1.44
N PHE A 26 1.37 1.15 -0.14
CA PHE A 26 0.38 1.65 0.80
C PHE A 26 1.06 2.46 1.89
N HIS A 27 0.28 3.39 2.44
CA HIS A 27 0.65 4.18 3.60
C HIS A 27 -0.63 4.45 4.39
N THR A 28 -0.71 3.95 5.62
CA THR A 28 -1.86 4.14 6.50
C THR A 28 -1.43 4.60 7.88
N THR A 29 -2.21 5.51 8.45
CA THR A 29 -2.09 5.90 9.86
C THR A 29 -2.90 4.92 10.72
N LEU A 30 -2.36 4.56 11.88
CA LEU A 30 -3.03 3.75 12.89
C LEU A 30 -3.53 4.67 14.00
N THR A 31 -4.81 4.58 14.33
CA THR A 31 -5.45 5.35 15.40
C THR A 31 -6.45 4.51 16.18
N ALA A 32 -6.80 4.96 17.40
CA ALA A 32 -7.79 4.30 18.25
C ALA A 32 -9.21 4.38 17.67
N ASP A 33 -9.55 5.46 16.97
CA ASP A 33 -10.87 5.67 16.35
C ASP A 33 -11.18 4.69 15.22
N GLN A 34 -10.15 4.05 14.66
CA GLN A 34 -10.31 3.02 13.63
C GLN A 34 -10.60 1.64 14.21
N GLU A 35 -10.44 1.43 15.52
CA GLU A 35 -10.84 0.19 16.19
C GLU A 35 -12.36 -0.03 16.09
N VAL A 36 -12.77 -1.29 16.21
CA VAL A 36 -14.19 -1.67 16.15
C VAL A 36 -14.52 -2.52 17.38
N PRO A 37 -15.14 -1.93 18.44
CA PRO A 37 -15.44 -0.49 18.61
C PRO A 37 -14.19 0.37 18.88
N PRO A 38 -14.26 1.70 18.68
CA PRO A 38 -13.17 2.63 19.02
C PRO A 38 -12.68 2.49 20.47
N THR A 39 -11.39 2.72 20.70
CA THR A 39 -10.81 2.73 22.06
C THR A 39 -10.39 4.13 22.49
N SER A 40 -9.94 4.26 23.73
CA SER A 40 -9.39 5.51 24.28
C SER A 40 -7.86 5.55 24.27
N SER A 41 -7.19 4.69 23.50
CA SER A 41 -5.73 4.70 23.43
C SER A 41 -5.22 6.03 22.86
N PRO A 42 -4.23 6.70 23.49
CA PRO A 42 -3.64 7.90 22.93
C PRO A 42 -2.56 7.61 21.89
N ALA A 43 -2.24 6.32 21.66
CA ALA A 43 -1.19 5.92 20.76
C ALA A 43 -1.53 6.25 19.30
N THR A 44 -0.49 6.46 18.50
CA THR A 44 -0.62 6.61 17.05
C THR A 44 0.50 5.84 16.36
N GLY A 45 0.29 5.49 15.10
CA GLY A 45 1.30 4.82 14.31
C GLY A 45 1.12 5.03 12.82
N VAL A 46 2.08 4.48 12.06
CA VAL A 46 2.05 4.41 10.61
C VAL A 46 2.48 3.03 10.19
N ALA A 47 1.74 2.44 9.26
CA ALA A 47 2.13 1.27 8.51
C ALA A 47 2.29 1.65 7.04
N MET A 48 3.40 1.25 6.43
CA MET A 48 3.67 1.48 5.02
C MET A 48 4.40 0.29 4.43
N GLY A 49 4.33 0.14 3.13
CA GLY A 49 4.95 -1.01 2.50
C GLY A 49 4.72 -1.08 1.01
N THR A 50 5.25 -2.17 0.44
CA THR A 50 5.13 -2.50 -0.97
C THR A 50 4.65 -3.93 -1.13
N TYR A 51 3.92 -4.20 -2.20
CA TYR A 51 3.59 -5.54 -2.65
C TYR A 51 4.06 -5.71 -4.10
N ASP A 52 4.91 -6.69 -4.32
CA ASP A 52 5.41 -7.06 -5.64
C ASP A 52 4.59 -8.22 -6.20
N GLN A 53 3.78 -7.93 -7.21
CA GLN A 53 2.90 -8.91 -7.83
C GLN A 53 3.67 -9.97 -8.67
N SER A 54 4.95 -9.78 -8.97
CA SER A 54 5.76 -10.80 -9.67
C SER A 54 6.23 -11.92 -8.75
N THR A 55 6.48 -11.56 -7.48
CA THR A 55 7.06 -12.45 -6.47
C THR A 55 6.06 -12.79 -5.37
N ASN A 56 4.87 -12.20 -5.41
CA ASN A 56 3.84 -12.22 -4.37
C ASN A 56 4.36 -11.76 -3.00
N MET A 57 5.42 -10.94 -2.97
CA MET A 57 6.02 -10.50 -1.71
C MET A 57 5.41 -9.20 -1.22
N LEU A 58 4.79 -9.25 -0.04
CA LEU A 58 4.37 -8.10 0.75
C LEU A 58 5.46 -7.73 1.75
N GLN A 59 6.01 -6.54 1.63
CA GLN A 59 6.90 -5.92 2.61
C GLN A 59 6.14 -4.86 3.38
N ILE A 60 6.24 -4.89 4.71
CA ILE A 60 5.54 -3.94 5.58
C ILE A 60 6.44 -3.47 6.72
N THR A 61 6.50 -2.15 6.88
CA THR A 61 7.09 -1.48 8.05
C THR A 61 5.97 -0.86 8.88
N VAL A 62 6.05 -1.03 10.20
CA VAL A 62 5.12 -0.39 11.15
C VAL A 62 5.92 0.30 12.24
N ASN A 63 5.60 1.57 12.48
CA ASN A 63 6.13 2.36 13.58
C ASN A 63 4.98 2.97 14.38
N ALA A 64 4.98 2.82 15.69
CA ALA A 64 3.96 3.40 16.56
C ALA A 64 4.53 3.72 17.95
N SER A 65 3.93 4.70 18.62
CA SER A 65 4.32 5.12 19.97
C SER A 65 3.16 5.78 20.69
N GLY A 66 3.39 6.18 21.94
CA GLY A 66 2.36 6.80 22.80
C GLY A 66 1.49 5.79 23.54
N PHE A 67 1.91 4.52 23.65
CA PHE A 67 1.18 3.52 24.43
C PHE A 67 1.37 3.75 25.94
N GLU A 68 0.28 3.74 26.70
CA GLU A 68 0.32 3.92 28.17
C GLU A 68 0.61 2.61 28.92
N SER A 69 0.46 1.48 28.23
CA SER A 69 0.71 0.13 28.76
C SER A 69 1.50 -0.69 27.76
N ASP A 70 2.22 -1.70 28.25
CA ASP A 70 3.08 -2.56 27.44
C ASP A 70 2.32 -3.21 26.27
N LEU A 71 2.99 -3.24 25.11
CA LEU A 71 2.55 -3.94 23.90
C LEU A 71 2.57 -5.45 24.13
N LEU A 72 1.57 -6.15 23.59
CA LEU A 72 1.48 -7.61 23.65
C LEU A 72 1.85 -8.25 22.32
N PHE A 73 1.21 -7.80 21.24
CA PHE A 73 1.38 -8.34 19.90
C PHE A 73 0.85 -7.36 18.85
N GLY A 74 1.21 -7.61 17.61
CA GLY A 74 0.73 -6.87 16.44
C GLY A 74 0.44 -7.83 15.32
N HIS A 75 -0.61 -7.56 14.56
CA HIS A 75 -1.10 -8.45 13.52
C HIS A 75 -1.55 -7.68 12.28
N ILE A 76 -1.51 -8.36 11.14
CA ILE A 76 -2.37 -8.06 10.00
C ILE A 76 -3.59 -8.96 10.08
N HIS A 77 -4.77 -8.37 10.05
CA HIS A 77 -6.05 -9.06 10.04
C HIS A 77 -6.74 -8.93 8.67
N ARG A 78 -7.67 -9.84 8.39
CA ARG A 78 -8.60 -9.75 7.25
C ARG A 78 -9.96 -9.24 7.71
N GLY A 79 -10.30 -8.01 7.33
CA GLY A 79 -11.62 -7.41 7.49
C GLY A 79 -11.71 -6.07 6.75
N ALA A 80 -12.89 -5.79 6.20
CA ALA A 80 -13.20 -4.49 5.61
C ALA A 80 -13.25 -3.38 6.69
N VAL A 81 -13.31 -2.13 6.25
CA VAL A 81 -13.55 -0.99 7.14
C VAL A 81 -14.82 -1.23 7.97
N GLY A 82 -14.72 -1.03 9.29
CA GLY A 82 -15.84 -1.22 10.21
C GLY A 82 -16.14 -2.68 10.60
N ALA A 83 -15.37 -3.65 10.09
CA ALA A 83 -15.50 -5.06 10.46
C ALA A 83 -14.19 -5.59 11.08
N THR A 84 -14.32 -6.50 12.05
CA THR A 84 -13.21 -7.30 12.58
C THR A 84 -13.12 -8.64 11.85
N GLY A 85 -11.96 -9.29 11.89
CA GLY A 85 -11.81 -10.62 11.33
C GLY A 85 -10.52 -11.33 11.75
N PRO A 86 -10.21 -12.49 11.15
CA PRO A 86 -9.13 -13.35 11.62
C PRO A 86 -7.75 -12.72 11.40
N VAL A 87 -6.77 -13.15 12.21
CA VAL A 87 -5.34 -12.86 12.01
C VAL A 87 -4.87 -13.61 10.76
N ILE A 88 -4.17 -12.90 9.88
CA ILE A 88 -3.53 -13.47 8.68
C ILE A 88 -2.02 -13.57 8.88
N PHE A 89 -1.39 -12.52 9.43
CA PHE A 89 0.05 -12.48 9.66
C PHE A 89 0.40 -11.92 11.03
N PRO A 90 1.33 -12.55 11.77
CA PRO A 90 1.95 -11.95 12.94
C PRO A 90 2.99 -10.91 12.54
N LEU A 91 3.07 -9.82 13.31
CA LEU A 91 4.12 -8.81 13.19
C LEU A 91 5.08 -8.93 14.37
N THR A 92 6.37 -8.79 14.12
CA THR A 92 7.39 -8.89 15.17
C THR A 92 7.89 -7.51 15.57
N ASN A 93 7.65 -7.09 16.82
CA ASN A 93 8.24 -5.86 17.35
C ASN A 93 9.74 -6.06 17.62
N THR A 94 10.56 -5.13 17.12
CA THR A 94 12.02 -5.12 17.30
C THR A 94 12.48 -3.99 18.21
N SER A 95 11.56 -3.18 18.75
CA SER A 95 11.86 -2.16 19.75
C SER A 95 12.29 -2.80 21.07
N SER A 96 13.29 -2.21 21.73
CA SER A 96 13.66 -2.56 23.10
C SER A 96 12.76 -1.90 24.16
N ASP A 97 12.04 -0.83 23.79
CA ASP A 97 11.03 -0.20 24.64
C ASP A 97 9.69 -0.95 24.48
N PRO A 98 9.10 -1.50 25.58
CA PRO A 98 7.85 -2.25 25.53
C PRO A 98 6.62 -1.42 25.15
N ARG A 99 6.76 -0.09 25.02
CA ARG A 99 5.69 0.86 24.66
C ARG A 99 5.98 1.60 23.35
N VAL A 100 6.96 1.13 22.59
CA VAL A 100 7.22 1.57 21.22
C VAL A 100 7.14 0.35 20.31
N TRP A 101 6.47 0.51 19.18
CA TRP A 101 6.43 -0.50 18.14
C TRP A 101 7.33 -0.06 16.98
N THR A 102 8.27 -0.94 16.60
CA THR A 102 9.02 -0.84 15.36
C THR A 102 9.10 -2.24 14.77
N SER A 103 8.76 -2.39 13.50
CA SER A 103 8.83 -3.68 12.83
C SER A 103 9.06 -3.52 11.33
N SER A 104 9.75 -4.49 10.75
CA SER A 104 9.88 -4.67 9.30
C SER A 104 9.70 -6.15 9.01
N ASN A 105 8.69 -6.50 8.22
CA ASN A 105 8.29 -7.88 7.97
C ASN A 105 8.08 -8.10 6.46
N THR A 106 8.32 -9.32 6.02
CA THR A 106 8.08 -9.76 4.64
C THR A 106 7.23 -11.03 4.66
N PHE A 107 6.18 -11.06 3.83
CA PHE A 107 5.29 -12.20 3.68
C PHE A 107 5.14 -12.55 2.20
N THR A 108 5.05 -13.84 1.89
CA THR A 108 4.63 -14.31 0.56
C THR A 108 3.13 -14.60 0.60
N LEU A 109 2.36 -13.89 -0.24
CA LEU A 109 0.91 -14.04 -0.29
C LEU A 109 0.51 -15.22 -1.18
N THR A 110 -0.49 -15.98 -0.74
CA THR A 110 -1.24 -16.88 -1.62
C THR A 110 -2.15 -16.07 -2.55
N GLU A 111 -2.65 -16.68 -3.62
CA GLU A 111 -3.56 -16.01 -4.57
C GLU A 111 -4.82 -15.44 -3.89
N ALA A 112 -5.40 -16.17 -2.93
CA ALA A 112 -6.56 -15.68 -2.17
C ALA A 112 -6.18 -14.49 -1.28
N GLN A 113 -5.00 -14.53 -0.65
CA GLN A 113 -4.51 -13.44 0.19
C GLN A 113 -4.14 -12.20 -0.62
N GLU A 114 -3.62 -12.38 -1.84
CA GLU A 114 -3.40 -11.29 -2.80
C GLU A 114 -4.73 -10.61 -3.16
N ALA A 115 -5.73 -11.39 -3.53
CA ALA A 115 -7.05 -10.84 -3.88
C ALA A 115 -7.67 -10.04 -2.72
N ASP A 116 -7.55 -10.54 -1.48
CA ASP A 116 -8.00 -9.83 -0.29
C ASP A 116 -7.19 -8.55 -0.01
N PHE A 117 -5.85 -8.61 -0.14
CA PHE A 117 -4.96 -7.47 0.04
C PHE A 117 -5.27 -6.36 -0.97
N LEU A 118 -5.31 -6.71 -2.27
CA LEU A 118 -5.64 -5.78 -3.35
C LEU A 118 -7.08 -5.27 -3.26
N GLY A 119 -7.99 -6.05 -2.68
CA GLY A 119 -9.35 -5.63 -2.34
C GLY A 119 -9.46 -4.66 -1.16
N GLY A 120 -8.34 -4.29 -0.52
CA GLY A 120 -8.32 -3.41 0.64
C GLY A 120 -8.96 -4.03 1.89
N LEU A 121 -8.94 -5.37 1.99
CA LEU A 121 -9.56 -6.12 3.08
C LEU A 121 -8.60 -6.39 4.24
N TYR A 122 -7.40 -5.80 4.27
CA TYR A 122 -6.44 -5.98 5.34
C TYR A 122 -6.28 -4.73 6.20
N TYR A 123 -6.01 -4.94 7.48
CA TYR A 123 -5.67 -3.86 8.41
C TYR A 123 -4.57 -4.29 9.37
N VAL A 124 -3.73 -3.34 9.76
CA VAL A 124 -2.78 -3.52 10.86
C VAL A 124 -3.48 -3.23 12.17
N ASN A 125 -3.23 -4.07 13.18
CA ASN A 125 -3.74 -3.89 14.52
C ASN A 125 -2.63 -4.13 15.54
N LEU A 126 -2.45 -3.21 16.49
CA LEU A 126 -1.50 -3.34 17.59
C LEU A 126 -2.24 -3.42 18.91
N HIS A 127 -1.80 -4.30 19.81
CA HIS A 127 -2.50 -4.64 21.04
C HIS A 127 -1.62 -4.37 22.25
N THR A 128 -2.23 -3.93 23.35
CA THR A 128 -1.54 -3.70 24.62
C THR A 128 -2.22 -4.46 25.75
N ARG A 129 -1.60 -4.44 26.95
CA ARG A 129 -2.21 -4.99 28.16
C ARG A 129 -3.58 -4.37 28.48
N THR A 130 -3.73 -3.06 28.33
CA THR A 130 -5.00 -2.36 28.57
C THR A 130 -6.02 -2.61 27.45
N PHE A 131 -5.56 -2.68 26.20
CA PHE A 131 -6.40 -2.84 25.02
C PHE A 131 -6.06 -4.14 24.29
N ALA A 132 -6.35 -5.27 24.94
CA ALA A 132 -5.97 -6.60 24.44
C ALA A 132 -6.69 -6.97 23.12
N SER A 133 -7.90 -6.46 22.91
CA SER A 133 -8.66 -6.68 21.67
C SER A 133 -8.21 -5.79 20.50
N GLY A 134 -7.36 -4.79 20.75
CA GLY A 134 -6.88 -3.83 19.76
C GLY A 134 -6.74 -2.45 20.39
N ALA A 135 -5.55 -1.87 20.36
CA ALA A 135 -5.29 -0.52 20.86
C ALA A 135 -5.42 0.52 19.74
N ILE A 136 -4.79 0.25 18.59
CA ILE A 136 -4.86 1.08 17.39
C ILE A 136 -4.91 0.23 16.11
N ARG A 137 -5.66 0.72 15.13
CA ARG A 137 -5.90 0.07 13.84
C ARG A 137 -5.64 1.02 12.68
N GLY A 138 -5.16 0.47 11.56
CA GLY A 138 -5.00 1.19 10.29
C GLY A 138 -5.38 0.30 9.10
N GLN A 139 -6.37 0.72 8.31
CA GLN A 139 -6.80 -0.02 7.11
C GLN A 139 -5.78 0.13 5.98
N ILE A 140 -5.43 -0.98 5.32
CA ILE A 140 -4.50 -0.98 4.20
C ILE A 140 -5.27 -0.84 2.88
N PHE A 141 -4.96 0.23 2.14
CA PHE A 141 -5.42 0.45 0.77
C PHE A 141 -4.22 0.48 -0.16
N PRO A 142 -3.87 -0.64 -0.82
CA PRO A 142 -2.78 -0.65 -1.76
C PRO A 142 -3.19 0.12 -3.02
N VAL A 143 -2.30 0.96 -3.50
CA VAL A 143 -2.41 1.66 -4.76
C VAL A 143 -1.28 1.22 -5.69
N PRO A 144 -1.54 1.04 -6.97
CA PRO A 144 -0.47 0.70 -7.90
C PRO A 144 0.51 1.88 -8.01
N GLU A 145 1.82 1.60 -7.99
CA GLU A 145 2.82 2.63 -8.29
C GLU A 145 2.53 3.21 -9.68
N PRO A 146 2.43 4.54 -9.81
CA PRO A 146 2.23 5.13 -11.12
C PRO A 146 3.41 4.77 -12.02
N ALA A 147 3.16 4.03 -13.10
CA ALA A 147 4.11 3.91 -14.22
C ALA A 147 4.43 5.26 -14.89
N SER A 148 3.90 6.37 -14.37
CA SER A 148 3.92 7.71 -14.95
C SER A 148 5.28 8.42 -14.87
N LEU A 149 6.22 7.98 -14.03
CA LEU A 149 7.62 8.47 -14.10
C LEU A 149 8.29 8.07 -15.42
N LEU A 150 7.89 6.95 -16.04
CA LEU A 150 8.35 6.56 -17.38
C LEU A 150 7.65 7.35 -18.50
N ALA A 151 6.38 7.72 -18.33
CA ALA A 151 5.63 8.51 -19.31
C ALA A 151 6.07 9.99 -19.41
N LEU A 152 6.68 10.53 -18.35
CA LEU A 152 7.20 11.91 -18.38
C LEU A 152 8.46 12.05 -19.25
N SER A 153 9.20 10.96 -19.48
CA SER A 153 10.40 10.95 -20.33
C SER A 153 10.09 10.99 -21.84
N THR A 154 9.00 10.35 -22.29
CA THR A 154 8.60 10.32 -23.70
C THR A 154 7.95 11.64 -24.13
N GLY A 155 7.27 12.34 -23.22
CA GLY A 155 6.71 13.68 -23.47
C GLY A 155 7.76 14.77 -23.71
N LEU A 156 8.90 14.71 -23.02
CA LEU A 156 9.96 15.73 -23.14
C LEU A 156 10.74 15.62 -24.47
N LEU A 157 10.95 14.41 -24.98
CA LEU A 157 11.63 14.17 -26.27
C LEU A 157 10.83 14.68 -27.48
N VAL A 158 9.49 14.63 -27.42
CA VAL A 158 8.61 15.19 -28.46
C VAL A 158 8.64 16.72 -28.47
N CYS A 159 8.69 17.35 -27.28
CA CYS A 159 8.81 18.82 -27.17
C CYS A 159 10.19 19.35 -27.61
N LEU A 160 11.28 18.61 -27.36
CA LEU A 160 12.62 19.02 -27.77
C LEU A 160 12.88 18.88 -29.27
N ARG A 161 12.26 17.90 -29.95
CA ARG A 161 12.32 17.80 -31.42
C ARG A 161 11.58 18.94 -32.13
N ARG A 162 10.48 19.45 -31.57
CA ARG A 162 9.72 20.57 -32.15
C ARG A 162 10.43 21.93 -32.03
N ARG A 163 11.37 22.09 -31.10
CA ARG A 163 12.15 23.33 -30.93
C ARG A 163 13.36 23.45 -31.85
N ARG A 164 13.85 22.36 -32.45
CA ARG A 164 14.98 22.37 -33.40
C ARG A 164 14.58 22.56 -34.87
N ALA A 165 13.28 22.58 -35.17
CA ALA A 165 12.75 22.70 -36.53
C ALA A 165 12.22 24.11 -36.85
N ARG A 166 12.67 25.14 -36.12
CA ARG A 166 12.40 26.56 -36.42
C ARG A 166 13.71 27.30 -36.63
#